data_AF-A0A8H7PBT4-F1
#
_entry.id   AF-A0A8H7PBT4-F1
#
_cell.length_a   1.000
_cell.length_b   1.000
_cell.length_c   1.000
_cell.angle_alpha   90.00
_cell.angle_beta   90.00
_cell.angle_gamma   90.00
#
_symmetry.space_group_name_H-M   'P 1'
#
loop_
_entity.id
_entity.type
_entity.pdbx_description
1 polymer ?
#
loop_
_entity_poly.entity_id
_entity_poly.type
_entity_poly.pdbx_seq_one_letter_code
_entity_poly.pdbx_strand_id
1 'polypeptide(L)'
;MRFYSQSFLYDDPWSIVSYAFFMRYPNPFASHVLSCDVVSRNISPTGTLVTTRLILKSGAMPRWAPKGMVSRAESWVIEESEVDPVGRVVRCTTKNLDHVKVMRVEERVILEQTSDDKTLQNTEARIVSGFGWGLTKRIESHGLARFKANIQRSRQGLFTILELIRQSRAQTMTMGVPSLYTPSQRFASGSSASQTASEASGSSDNEQKPRGTWLNPKSWL
;
A
#
# COMPACT_ATOMS: atom_id res chain seq x y z
N MET A 1 -26.53 -7.34 -13.47
CA MET A 1 -25.11 -6.97 -13.65
C MET A 1 -24.95 -5.47 -13.50
N ARG A 2 -23.92 -5.03 -12.77
CA ARG A 2 -23.48 -3.63 -12.71
C ARG A 2 -22.06 -3.51 -13.25
N PHE A 3 -21.80 -2.42 -13.95
CA PHE A 3 -20.50 -2.07 -14.51
C PHE A 3 -20.06 -0.70 -13.99
N TYR A 4 -18.77 -0.53 -13.79
CA TYR A 4 -18.15 0.74 -13.46
C TYR A 4 -16.81 0.85 -14.16
N SER A 5 -16.46 2.04 -14.62
CA SER A 5 -15.14 2.35 -15.17
C SER A 5 -14.69 3.71 -14.67
N GLN A 6 -13.39 3.84 -14.40
CA GLN A 6 -12.73 5.08 -14.03
C GLN A 6 -11.29 5.06 -14.50
N SER A 7 -10.80 6.23 -14.91
CA SER A 7 -9.40 6.45 -15.24
C SER A 7 -8.75 7.41 -14.24
N PHE A 8 -7.45 7.27 -14.05
CA PHE A 8 -6.64 8.15 -13.23
C PHE A 8 -5.25 8.32 -13.84
N LEU A 9 -4.72 9.54 -13.82
CA LEU A 9 -3.39 9.87 -14.33
C LEU A 9 -2.44 10.11 -13.16
N TYR A 10 -1.33 9.36 -13.12
CA TYR A 10 -0.23 9.59 -12.19
C TYR A 10 0.87 10.39 -12.88
N ASP A 11 1.44 11.36 -12.17
CA ASP A 11 2.57 12.16 -12.66
C ASP A 11 3.93 11.45 -12.55
N ASP A 12 3.93 10.15 -12.23
CA ASP A 12 5.14 9.32 -12.12
C ASP A 12 5.30 8.39 -13.35
N PRO A 13 6.55 8.04 -13.71
CA PRO A 13 6.83 7.10 -14.79
C PRO A 13 6.24 5.71 -14.54
N TRP A 14 5.90 5.02 -15.63
CA TRP A 14 5.27 3.69 -15.58
C TRP A 14 6.02 2.68 -14.72
N SER A 15 7.35 2.69 -14.76
CA SER A 15 8.17 1.78 -13.95
C SER A 15 7.96 1.98 -12.45
N ILE A 16 7.70 3.22 -12.02
CA ILE A 16 7.50 3.61 -10.62
C ILE A 16 6.10 3.24 -10.15
N VAL A 17 5.10 3.58 -10.95
CA VAL A 17 3.70 3.25 -10.66
C VAL A 17 3.49 1.74 -10.67
N SER A 18 4.10 1.03 -11.62
CA SER A 18 4.06 -0.44 -11.68
C SER A 18 4.70 -1.08 -10.46
N TYR A 19 5.88 -0.59 -10.04
CA TYR A 19 6.52 -1.08 -8.83
C TYR A 19 5.67 -0.82 -7.58
N ALA A 20 5.15 0.40 -7.43
CA ALA A 20 4.25 0.77 -6.33
C ALA A 20 2.99 -0.10 -6.31
N PHE A 21 2.44 -0.44 -7.48
CA PHE A 21 1.24 -1.28 -7.59
C PHE A 21 1.44 -2.68 -7.00
N PHE A 22 2.61 -3.29 -7.24
CA PHE A 22 2.93 -4.60 -6.68
C PHE A 22 3.29 -4.53 -5.19
N MET A 23 3.87 -3.40 -4.74
CA MET A 23 4.23 -3.12 -3.35
C MET A 23 3.11 -2.46 -2.52
N ARG A 24 1.88 -2.39 -3.04
CA ARG A 24 0.80 -1.61 -2.43
C ARG A 24 0.34 -2.08 -1.05
N TYR A 25 0.76 -3.25 -0.59
CA TYR A 25 0.42 -3.76 0.73
C TYR A 25 1.68 -4.04 1.56
N PRO A 26 1.66 -3.74 2.87
CA PRO A 26 0.56 -3.11 3.60
C PRO A 26 0.45 -1.59 3.36
N ASN A 27 -0.74 -1.01 3.55
CA ASN A 27 -0.93 0.45 3.61
C ASN A 27 -2.14 0.82 4.51
N PRO A 28 -2.20 2.04 5.09
CA PRO A 28 -3.26 2.45 6.02
C PRO A 28 -4.68 2.45 5.43
N PHE A 29 -4.80 2.61 4.11
CA PHE A 29 -6.08 2.66 3.42
C PHE A 29 -6.65 1.27 3.12
N ALA A 30 -5.82 0.22 3.23
CA ALA A 30 -6.16 -1.18 2.95
C ALA A 30 -5.94 -2.11 4.16
N SER A 31 -6.20 -1.66 5.38
CA SER A 31 -6.08 -2.47 6.62
C SER A 31 -6.91 -3.76 6.66
N HIS A 32 -7.87 -3.90 5.74
CA HIS A 32 -8.69 -5.10 5.58
C HIS A 32 -7.96 -6.21 4.80
N VAL A 33 -6.82 -5.93 4.17
CA VAL A 33 -5.98 -6.95 3.53
C VAL A 33 -5.10 -7.58 4.59
N LEU A 34 -5.30 -8.89 4.81
CA LEU A 34 -4.62 -9.65 5.86
C LEU A 34 -3.33 -10.29 5.33
N SER A 35 -3.36 -10.82 4.11
CA SER A 35 -2.18 -11.39 3.43
C SER A 35 -2.23 -11.17 1.92
N CYS A 36 -1.06 -11.23 1.28
CA CYS A 36 -0.90 -11.19 -0.16
C CYS A 36 0.32 -12.03 -0.54
N ASP A 37 0.07 -13.18 -1.14
CA ASP A 37 1.06 -14.22 -1.38
C ASP A 37 1.22 -14.46 -2.89
N VAL A 38 2.45 -14.66 -3.37
CA VAL A 38 2.70 -15.04 -4.77
C VAL A 38 2.53 -16.55 -4.90
N VAL A 39 1.55 -16.97 -5.68
CA VAL A 39 1.28 -18.39 -5.96
C VAL A 39 2.16 -18.90 -7.09
N SER A 40 2.31 -18.10 -8.14
CA SER A 40 3.16 -18.43 -9.28
C SER A 40 3.69 -17.15 -9.93
N ARG A 41 4.88 -17.25 -10.51
CA ARG A 41 5.48 -16.16 -11.29
C ARG A 41 6.41 -16.75 -12.34
N ASN A 42 6.15 -16.42 -13.60
CA ASN A 42 6.92 -16.92 -14.74
C ASN A 42 7.11 -15.81 -15.77
N ILE A 43 8.15 -15.91 -16.59
CA ILE A 43 8.33 -15.06 -17.76
C ILE A 43 7.79 -15.84 -18.96
N SER A 44 6.88 -15.23 -19.73
CA SER A 44 6.35 -15.83 -20.95
C SER A 44 7.43 -15.89 -22.05
N PRO A 45 7.25 -16.71 -23.11
CA PRO A 45 8.16 -16.69 -24.27
C PRO A 45 8.28 -15.31 -24.94
N THR A 46 7.28 -14.44 -24.77
CA THR A 46 7.27 -13.07 -25.29
C THR A 46 7.97 -12.05 -24.38
N GLY A 47 8.55 -12.48 -23.25
CA GLY A 47 9.23 -11.62 -22.29
C GLY A 47 8.32 -10.91 -21.29
N THR A 48 7.03 -11.28 -21.23
CA THR A 48 6.05 -10.72 -20.29
C THR A 48 6.14 -11.43 -18.95
N LEU A 49 6.19 -10.68 -17.84
CA LEU A 49 6.15 -11.28 -16.50
C LEU A 49 4.69 -11.57 -16.12
N VAL A 50 4.35 -12.85 -15.98
CA VAL A 50 3.03 -13.31 -15.55
C VAL A 50 3.11 -13.71 -14.09
N THR A 51 2.24 -13.13 -13.25
CA THR A 51 2.17 -13.41 -11.81
C THR A 51 0.74 -13.73 -11.41
N THR A 52 0.57 -14.77 -10.59
CA THR A 52 -0.66 -15.01 -9.85
C THR A 52 -0.41 -14.78 -8.36
N ARG A 53 -1.21 -13.93 -7.73
CA ARG A 53 -1.22 -13.71 -6.28
C ARG A 53 -2.55 -14.15 -5.66
N LEU A 54 -2.47 -14.62 -4.43
CA LEU A 54 -3.62 -14.93 -3.59
C LEU A 54 -3.67 -13.89 -2.45
N ILE A 55 -4.84 -13.27 -2.27
CA ILE A 55 -5.04 -12.19 -1.31
C ILE A 55 -6.15 -12.61 -0.35
N LEU A 56 -5.85 -12.58 0.95
CA LEU A 56 -6.85 -12.73 2.00
C LEU A 56 -7.30 -11.36 2.47
N LYS A 57 -8.61 -11.13 2.53
CA LYS A 57 -9.18 -9.89 3.08
C LYS A 57 -10.29 -10.17 4.08
N SER A 58 -10.30 -9.40 5.16
CA SER A 58 -11.43 -9.33 6.07
C SER A 58 -12.58 -8.51 5.47
N GLY A 59 -13.78 -8.77 5.97
CA GLY A 59 -15.00 -8.14 5.51
C GLY A 59 -16.05 -8.08 6.61
N ALA A 60 -17.18 -7.47 6.29
CA ALA A 60 -18.35 -7.43 7.16
C ALA A 60 -19.61 -7.53 6.30
N MET A 61 -20.60 -8.27 6.79
CA MET A 61 -21.89 -8.38 6.13
C MET A 61 -22.70 -7.09 6.32
N PRO A 62 -23.40 -6.59 5.29
CA PRO A 62 -24.26 -5.43 5.47
C PRO A 62 -25.43 -5.78 6.39
N ARG A 63 -25.90 -4.83 7.19
CA ARG A 63 -26.97 -5.06 8.20
C ARG A 63 -28.27 -5.64 7.64
N TRP A 64 -28.55 -5.42 6.35
CA TRP A 64 -29.73 -5.95 5.68
C TRP A 64 -29.57 -7.39 5.19
N ALA A 65 -28.35 -7.94 5.17
CA ALA A 65 -28.09 -9.29 4.71
C ALA A 65 -28.76 -10.31 5.65
N PRO A 66 -29.44 -11.34 5.11
CA PRO A 66 -29.93 -12.46 5.91
C PRO A 66 -28.79 -13.10 6.71
N LYS A 67 -29.08 -13.48 7.96
CA LYS A 67 -28.16 -14.28 8.77
C LYS A 67 -27.85 -15.59 8.04
N GLY A 68 -26.59 -16.02 8.06
CA GLY A 68 -26.15 -17.25 7.39
C GLY A 68 -26.00 -17.15 5.86
N MET A 69 -26.20 -15.97 5.25
CA MET A 69 -25.95 -15.78 3.81
C MET A 69 -24.50 -16.09 3.42
N VAL A 70 -23.56 -15.89 4.34
CA VAL A 70 -22.15 -16.24 4.21
C VAL A 70 -21.66 -16.85 5.53
N SER A 71 -20.87 -17.91 5.47
CA SER A 71 -20.35 -18.63 6.65
C SER A 71 -19.15 -17.96 7.32
N ARG A 72 -18.38 -17.15 6.58
CA ARG A 72 -17.20 -16.42 7.07
C ARG A 72 -17.16 -15.01 6.48
N ALA A 73 -16.70 -14.03 7.24
CA ALA A 73 -16.65 -12.65 6.77
C ALA A 73 -15.40 -12.35 5.91
N GLU A 74 -14.39 -13.21 5.98
CA GLU A 74 -13.20 -13.17 5.14
C GLU A 74 -13.50 -13.64 3.72
N SER A 75 -12.72 -13.14 2.76
CA SER A 75 -12.82 -13.52 1.36
C SER A 75 -11.44 -13.67 0.75
N TRP A 76 -11.29 -14.73 -0.04
CA TRP A 76 -10.12 -14.96 -0.89
C TRP A 76 -10.30 -14.29 -2.25
N VAL A 77 -9.27 -13.56 -2.69
CA VAL A 77 -9.20 -12.91 -4.00
C VAL A 77 -7.98 -13.42 -4.72
N ILE A 78 -8.17 -13.87 -5.96
CA ILE A 78 -7.05 -14.16 -6.87
C ILE A 78 -6.77 -12.91 -7.69
N GLU A 79 -5.50 -12.57 -7.81
CA GLU A 79 -4.97 -11.53 -8.69
C GLU A 79 -4.10 -12.19 -9.75
N GLU A 80 -4.38 -11.91 -11.02
CA GLU A 80 -3.64 -12.39 -12.17
C GLU A 80 -3.13 -11.17 -12.94
N SER A 81 -1.81 -11.03 -13.05
CA SER A 81 -1.18 -9.86 -13.65
C SER A 81 -0.14 -10.22 -14.69
N GLU A 82 -0.09 -9.43 -15.75
CA GLU A 82 0.91 -9.45 -16.82
C GLU A 82 1.63 -8.11 -16.87
N VAL A 83 2.96 -8.14 -16.91
CA VAL A 83 3.81 -6.95 -17.05
C VAL A 83 4.61 -7.07 -18.33
N ASP A 84 4.30 -6.21 -19.30
CA ASP A 84 5.06 -6.05 -20.53
C ASP A 84 6.05 -4.88 -20.36
N PRO A 85 7.35 -5.16 -20.18
CA PRO A 85 8.36 -4.11 -20.00
C PRO A 85 8.67 -3.35 -21.28
N VAL A 86 8.42 -3.93 -22.46
CA VAL A 86 8.69 -3.29 -23.76
C VAL A 86 7.55 -2.35 -24.11
N GLY A 87 6.31 -2.86 -24.05
CA GLY A 87 5.10 -2.05 -24.23
C GLY A 87 4.80 -1.12 -23.07
N ARG A 88 5.48 -1.29 -21.92
CA ARG A 88 5.29 -0.53 -20.68
C ARG A 88 3.83 -0.51 -20.25
N VAL A 89 3.31 -1.72 -20.11
CA VAL A 89 1.94 -1.95 -19.66
C VAL A 89 1.88 -3.00 -18.56
N VAL A 90 1.09 -2.73 -17.52
CA VAL A 90 0.60 -3.73 -16.58
C VAL A 90 -0.86 -4.00 -16.88
N ARG A 91 -1.24 -5.27 -17.04
CA ARG A 91 -2.63 -5.73 -17.07
C ARG A 91 -2.87 -6.60 -15.87
N CYS A 92 -3.89 -6.29 -15.08
CA CYS A 92 -4.16 -6.99 -13.84
C CYS A 92 -5.66 -7.25 -13.71
N THR A 93 -6.03 -8.50 -13.44
CA THR A 93 -7.40 -8.90 -13.16
C THR A 93 -7.48 -9.42 -11.73
N THR A 94 -8.47 -8.97 -10.97
CA THR A 94 -8.77 -9.55 -9.66
C THR A 94 -10.19 -10.09 -9.61
N LYS A 95 -10.38 -11.24 -8.97
CA LYS A 95 -11.69 -11.85 -8.78
C LYS A 95 -11.78 -12.57 -7.43
N ASN A 96 -12.92 -12.51 -6.77
CA ASN A 96 -13.15 -13.31 -5.57
C ASN A 96 -13.30 -14.80 -5.91
N LEU A 97 -12.65 -15.66 -5.12
CA LEU A 97 -12.71 -17.11 -5.25
C LEU A 97 -13.88 -17.72 -4.47
N ASP A 98 -14.22 -17.15 -3.33
CA ASP A 98 -15.33 -17.55 -2.49
C ASP A 98 -16.52 -16.59 -2.62
N HIS A 99 -17.66 -16.95 -2.00
CA HIS A 99 -18.89 -16.14 -1.99
C HIS A 99 -19.49 -15.82 -3.37
N VAL A 100 -19.00 -16.47 -4.43
CA VAL A 100 -19.37 -16.21 -5.83
C VAL A 100 -20.86 -16.37 -6.11
N LYS A 101 -21.54 -17.28 -5.40
CA LYS A 101 -23.01 -17.44 -5.47
C LYS A 101 -23.75 -16.20 -5.00
N VAL A 102 -23.23 -15.53 -3.96
CA VAL A 102 -23.79 -14.28 -3.42
C VAL A 102 -23.45 -13.13 -4.36
N MET A 103 -22.15 -12.95 -4.65
CA MET A 103 -21.66 -11.88 -5.50
C MET A 103 -20.32 -12.26 -6.11
N ARG A 104 -20.20 -12.13 -7.42
CA ARG A 104 -18.95 -12.13 -8.17
C ARG A 104 -18.57 -10.69 -8.46
N VAL A 105 -17.35 -10.33 -8.10
CA VAL A 105 -16.70 -9.06 -8.44
C VAL A 105 -15.46 -9.41 -9.24
N GLU A 106 -15.37 -8.82 -10.43
CA GLU A 106 -14.20 -8.90 -11.29
C GLU A 106 -13.74 -7.49 -11.58
N GLU A 107 -12.50 -7.17 -11.24
CA GLU A 107 -11.88 -5.87 -11.48
C GLU A 107 -10.72 -6.06 -12.45
N ARG A 108 -10.66 -5.22 -13.47
CA ARG A 108 -9.56 -5.14 -14.44
C ARG A 108 -8.88 -3.79 -14.31
N VAL A 109 -7.57 -3.81 -14.10
CA VAL A 109 -6.71 -2.63 -14.06
C VAL A 109 -5.71 -2.71 -15.19
N ILE A 110 -5.54 -1.60 -15.90
CA ILE A 110 -4.52 -1.42 -16.93
C ILE A 110 -3.71 -0.18 -16.57
N LEU A 111 -2.39 -0.33 -16.40
CA LEU A 111 -1.45 0.78 -16.18
C LEU A 111 -0.55 0.91 -17.41
N GLU A 112 -0.61 2.04 -18.10
CA GLU A 112 0.09 2.26 -19.37
C GLU A 112 0.87 3.58 -19.33
N GLN A 113 2.09 3.57 -19.86
CA GLN A 113 2.84 4.82 -20.02
C GLN A 113 2.17 5.72 -21.08
N THR A 114 2.05 7.00 -20.78
CA THR A 114 1.62 8.02 -21.75
C THR A 114 2.83 8.58 -22.53
N SER A 115 2.59 9.35 -23.58
CA SER A 115 3.65 10.09 -24.30
C SER A 115 4.49 10.99 -23.40
N ASP A 116 3.91 11.52 -22.32
CA ASP A 116 4.52 12.55 -21.47
C ASP A 116 5.24 11.95 -20.24
N ASP A 117 5.69 10.69 -20.32
CA ASP A 117 6.32 9.93 -19.22
C ASP A 117 5.48 9.84 -17.93
N LYS A 118 4.16 10.02 -18.04
CA LYS A 118 3.16 9.77 -17.00
C LYS A 118 2.58 8.37 -17.12
N THR A 119 1.78 7.95 -16.13
CA THR A 119 1.09 6.66 -16.16
C THR A 119 -0.42 6.83 -16.11
N LEU A 120 -1.11 6.34 -17.14
CA LEU A 120 -2.57 6.26 -17.15
C LEU A 120 -3.01 4.92 -16.56
N GLN A 121 -3.85 4.98 -15.53
CA GLN A 121 -4.57 3.84 -15.01
C GLN A 121 -6.00 3.85 -15.51
N ASN A 122 -6.42 2.75 -16.15
CA ASN A 122 -7.82 2.46 -16.43
C ASN A 122 -8.28 1.32 -15.52
N THR A 123 -9.41 1.49 -14.84
CA THR A 123 -9.97 0.50 -13.93
C THR A 123 -11.42 0.25 -14.27
N GLU A 124 -11.75 -1.01 -14.52
CA GLU A 124 -13.09 -1.49 -14.81
C GLU A 124 -13.52 -2.50 -13.75
N ALA A 125 -14.79 -2.49 -13.39
CA ALA A 125 -15.35 -3.47 -12.46
C ALA A 125 -16.70 -3.99 -12.94
N ARG A 126 -16.84 -5.31 -12.88
CA ARG A 126 -18.07 -6.04 -13.18
C ARG A 126 -18.57 -6.73 -11.92
N ILE A 127 -19.81 -6.44 -11.56
CA ILE A 127 -20.44 -6.95 -10.34
C ILE A 127 -21.71 -7.70 -10.73
N VAL A 128 -21.75 -8.98 -10.38
CA VAL A 128 -22.84 -9.90 -10.74
C VAL A 128 -23.27 -10.66 -9.51
N SER A 129 -24.57 -10.72 -9.23
CA SER A 129 -25.12 -11.57 -8.17
C SER A 129 -25.99 -12.67 -8.77
N GLY A 130 -25.67 -13.92 -8.43
CA GLY A 130 -26.47 -15.10 -8.77
C GLY A 130 -27.39 -15.56 -7.64
N PHE A 131 -27.53 -14.76 -6.57
CA PHE A 131 -28.12 -15.23 -5.31
C PHE A 131 -29.61 -15.59 -5.43
N GLY A 132 -30.37 -14.89 -6.28
CA GLY A 132 -31.80 -15.11 -6.48
C GLY A 132 -32.69 -14.39 -5.43
N TRP A 133 -33.93 -14.87 -5.28
CA TRP A 133 -34.88 -14.43 -4.24
C TRP A 133 -35.24 -12.93 -4.24
N GLY A 134 -35.16 -12.28 -5.41
CA GLY A 134 -35.44 -10.85 -5.54
C GLY A 134 -34.35 -9.91 -4.97
N LEU A 135 -33.27 -10.46 -4.39
CA LEU A 135 -32.20 -9.66 -3.77
C LEU A 135 -31.08 -9.25 -4.74
N THR A 136 -31.04 -9.83 -5.94
CA THR A 136 -30.00 -9.58 -6.95
C THR A 136 -29.71 -8.09 -7.15
N LYS A 137 -30.75 -7.27 -7.41
CA LYS A 137 -30.58 -5.82 -7.63
C LYS A 137 -29.99 -5.11 -6.41
N ARG A 138 -30.39 -5.52 -5.20
CA ARG A 138 -29.90 -4.93 -3.93
C ARG A 138 -28.44 -5.28 -3.68
N ILE A 139 -28.07 -6.55 -3.88
CA ILE A 139 -26.69 -7.04 -3.74
C ILE A 139 -25.78 -6.34 -4.74
N GLU A 140 -26.16 -6.30 -6.02
CA GLU A 140 -25.34 -5.66 -7.06
C GLU A 140 -25.18 -4.15 -6.82
N SER A 141 -26.24 -3.47 -6.38
CA SER A 141 -26.17 -2.04 -6.08
C SER A 141 -25.30 -1.76 -4.84
N HIS A 142 -25.36 -2.63 -3.82
CA HIS A 142 -24.46 -2.58 -2.67
C HIS A 142 -23.00 -2.80 -3.07
N GLY A 143 -22.72 -3.82 -3.90
CA GLY A 143 -21.38 -4.08 -4.43
C GLY A 143 -20.82 -2.88 -5.19
N LEU A 144 -21.62 -2.27 -6.07
CA LEU A 144 -21.21 -1.09 -6.83
C LEU A 144 -20.89 0.10 -5.92
N ALA A 145 -21.74 0.38 -4.93
CA ALA A 145 -21.51 1.45 -3.97
C ALA A 145 -20.21 1.22 -3.18
N ARG A 146 -19.96 -0.03 -2.76
CA ARG A 146 -18.73 -0.38 -2.05
C ARG A 146 -17.49 -0.29 -2.93
N PHE A 147 -17.59 -0.70 -4.18
CA PHE A 147 -16.49 -0.57 -5.15
C PHE A 147 -16.09 0.90 -5.34
N LYS A 148 -17.06 1.79 -5.54
CA LYS A 148 -16.81 3.25 -5.66
C LYS A 148 -16.15 3.84 -4.41
N ALA A 149 -16.50 3.36 -3.22
CA ALA A 149 -15.84 3.80 -1.99
C ALA A 149 -14.40 3.25 -1.88
N ASN A 150 -14.18 2.01 -2.32
CA ASN A 150 -12.89 1.34 -2.25
C ASN A 150 -11.87 1.89 -3.25
N ILE A 151 -12.28 2.28 -4.47
CA ILE A 151 -11.34 2.78 -5.49
C ILE A 151 -10.61 4.05 -5.03
N GLN A 152 -11.30 4.93 -4.29
CA GLN A 152 -10.69 6.13 -3.72
C GLN A 152 -9.64 5.80 -2.66
N ARG A 153 -9.92 4.81 -1.81
CA ARG A 153 -8.97 4.31 -0.80
C ARG A 153 -7.78 3.60 -1.45
N SER A 154 -8.02 2.81 -2.49
CA SER A 154 -6.97 2.13 -3.26
C SER A 154 -5.97 3.15 -3.81
N ARG A 155 -6.49 4.24 -4.40
CA ARG A 155 -5.67 5.36 -4.90
C ARG A 155 -4.85 6.02 -3.79
N GLN A 156 -5.45 6.32 -2.64
CA GLN A 156 -4.72 6.88 -1.48
C GLN A 156 -3.62 5.94 -0.98
N GLY A 157 -3.89 4.64 -0.95
CA GLY A 157 -2.90 3.62 -0.62
C GLY A 157 -1.72 3.63 -1.58
N LEU A 158 -1.98 3.65 -2.89
CA LEU A 158 -0.92 3.70 -3.89
C LEU A 158 -0.11 4.99 -3.82
N PHE A 159 -0.76 6.15 -3.61
CA PHE A 159 -0.07 7.42 -3.40
C PHE A 159 0.88 7.39 -2.21
N THR A 160 0.48 6.72 -1.13
CA THR A 160 1.35 6.55 0.05
C THR A 160 2.63 5.81 -0.33
N ILE A 161 2.52 4.75 -1.14
CA ILE A 161 3.69 3.97 -1.58
C ILE A 161 4.56 4.75 -2.56
N LEU A 162 3.95 5.49 -3.50
CA LEU A 162 4.69 6.37 -4.40
C LEU A 162 5.51 7.40 -3.62
N GLU A 163 4.91 8.02 -2.60
CA GLU A 163 5.60 8.98 -1.75
C GLU A 163 6.78 8.37 -0.99
N LEU A 164 6.61 7.16 -0.42
CA LEU A 164 7.71 6.43 0.21
C LEU A 164 8.84 6.11 -0.77
N ILE A 165 8.52 5.75 -2.02
CA ILE A 165 9.53 5.51 -3.07
C ILE A 165 10.30 6.79 -3.39
N ARG A 166 9.62 7.94 -3.49
CA ARG A 166 10.26 9.24 -3.73
C ARG A 166 11.21 9.62 -2.60
N GLN A 167 10.76 9.46 -1.36
CA GLN A 167 11.58 9.75 -0.17
C GLN A 167 12.82 8.86 -0.10
N SER A 168 12.69 7.56 -0.35
CA SER A 168 13.82 6.63 -0.38
C SER A 168 14.87 7.03 -1.44
N ARG A 169 14.42 7.46 -2.61
CA ARG A 169 15.32 7.94 -3.68
C ARG A 169 16.02 9.23 -3.33
N ALA A 170 15.35 10.17 -2.68
CA ALA A 170 15.95 11.41 -2.20
C ALA A 170 17.03 11.16 -1.13
N GLN A 171 16.85 10.13 -0.29
CA GLN A 171 17.79 9.78 0.78
C GLN A 171 19.02 8.98 0.30
N THR A 172 18.98 8.36 -0.89
CA THR A 172 20.07 7.50 -1.40
C THR A 172 21.33 8.28 -1.86
N MET A 173 21.38 9.60 -1.65
CA MET A 173 22.55 10.45 -1.97
C MET A 173 23.57 10.62 -0.81
N THR A 174 23.53 9.83 0.28
CA THR A 174 24.48 9.99 1.41
C THR A 174 25.16 8.71 1.91
N MET A 175 25.33 7.68 1.06
CA MET A 175 26.26 6.58 1.37
C MET A 175 27.62 6.87 0.73
N GLY A 176 28.42 7.69 1.41
CA GLY A 176 29.73 8.06 0.87
C GLY A 176 30.65 8.91 1.75
N VAL A 177 30.42 9.12 3.05
CA VAL A 177 31.49 9.58 3.96
C VAL A 177 31.15 9.13 5.40
N PRO A 178 31.99 8.35 6.10
CA PRO A 178 31.85 8.24 7.54
C PRO A 178 32.15 9.63 8.12
N SER A 179 31.16 10.25 8.78
CA SER A 179 31.36 11.49 9.54
C SER A 179 32.28 11.19 10.72
N LEU A 180 33.58 11.09 10.44
CA LEU A 180 34.68 11.07 11.39
C LEU A 180 35.41 12.40 11.28
N TYR A 181 34.74 13.51 11.51
CA TYR A 181 35.42 14.76 11.87
C TYR A 181 34.47 15.62 12.70
N THR A 182 34.38 15.29 13.99
CA THR A 182 34.15 16.33 14.99
C THR A 182 35.38 17.24 14.92
N PRO A 183 35.27 18.54 14.59
CA PRO A 183 36.41 19.43 14.69
C PRO A 183 36.73 19.56 16.19
N SER A 184 37.77 18.87 16.63
CA SER A 184 38.39 19.11 17.92
C SER A 184 38.80 20.59 17.96
N GLN A 185 38.25 21.31 18.94
CA GLN A 185 38.63 22.67 19.25
C GLN A 185 40.15 22.69 19.43
N ARG A 186 40.85 23.41 18.54
CA ARG A 186 42.26 23.74 18.72
C ARG A 186 42.38 24.58 19.98
N PHE A 187 42.97 24.01 21.03
CA PHE A 187 43.50 24.77 22.13
C PHE A 187 44.61 25.68 21.59
N ALA A 188 44.36 26.98 21.56
CA ALA A 188 45.40 27.98 21.40
C ALA A 188 46.23 28.01 22.69
N SER A 189 47.52 27.66 22.56
CA SER A 189 48.52 27.90 23.59
C SER A 189 48.73 29.41 23.76
N GLY A 190 48.21 29.96 24.85
CA GLY A 190 48.42 31.34 25.27
C GLY A 190 48.69 31.35 26.78
N SER A 191 49.91 31.72 27.13
CA SER A 191 50.50 31.73 28.47
C SER A 191 49.98 32.84 29.39
N SER A 192 50.03 32.51 30.68
CA SER A 192 50.32 33.36 31.84
C SER A 192 49.18 34.05 32.62
N ALA A 193 49.38 34.00 33.94
CA ALA A 193 48.87 34.84 35.02
C ALA A 193 47.55 34.44 35.71
N SER A 194 47.74 33.65 36.78
CA SER A 194 47.22 33.88 38.15
C SER A 194 45.74 34.21 38.33
N GLN A 195 45.00 33.28 38.94
CA GLN A 195 44.00 33.65 39.94
C GLN A 195 43.68 32.50 40.91
N THR A 196 43.38 32.95 42.11
CA THR A 196 43.16 32.32 43.40
C THR A 196 41.95 31.38 43.49
N ALA A 197 42.02 30.52 44.50
CA ALA A 197 41.08 29.49 44.91
C ALA A 197 39.66 29.98 45.24
N SER A 198 38.67 29.11 44.96
CA SER A 198 37.60 28.75 45.92
C SER A 198 36.79 27.54 45.40
N GLU A 199 36.71 26.52 46.25
CA GLU A 199 35.76 25.39 46.29
C GLU A 199 34.30 25.93 46.40
N ALA A 200 33.17 25.23 46.21
CA ALA A 200 32.83 23.81 46.24
C ALA A 200 31.42 23.57 45.63
N SER A 201 31.19 22.32 45.22
CA SER A 201 30.00 21.45 45.42
C SER A 201 28.58 21.80 44.94
N GLY A 202 27.96 20.81 44.27
CA GLY A 202 26.51 20.59 44.13
C GLY A 202 26.14 19.84 42.84
N SER A 203 26.38 18.51 42.75
CA SER A 203 25.38 17.42 42.86
C SER A 203 24.02 17.74 42.20
N SER A 204 23.77 17.21 41.00
CA SER A 204 23.06 15.95 40.71
C SER A 204 21.57 16.17 40.43
N ASP A 205 21.15 15.97 39.19
CA ASP A 205 19.94 15.20 38.86
C ASP A 205 19.92 14.88 37.36
N ASN A 206 20.04 13.58 37.08
CA ASN A 206 20.01 12.98 35.76
C ASN A 206 18.90 11.94 35.78
N GLU A 207 17.82 12.15 35.03
CA GLU A 207 17.13 11.11 34.23
C GLU A 207 15.89 11.70 33.53
N GLN A 208 16.05 12.05 32.25
CA GLN A 208 14.93 12.18 31.32
C GLN A 208 14.76 10.86 30.56
N LYS A 209 13.61 10.21 30.75
CA LYS A 209 13.19 8.98 30.07
C LYS A 209 12.39 9.34 28.80
N PRO A 210 12.75 8.88 27.59
CA PRO A 210 11.91 9.10 26.41
C PRO A 210 10.83 8.01 26.35
N ARG A 211 9.54 8.39 26.41
CA ARG A 211 8.42 7.48 26.14
C ARG A 211 8.04 7.53 24.67
N GLY A 212 8.65 6.65 23.87
CA GLY A 212 8.05 6.13 22.66
C GLY A 212 7.40 4.78 22.98
N THR A 213 6.07 4.68 22.88
CA THR A 213 5.35 3.41 23.07
C THR A 213 4.49 3.13 21.84
N TRP A 214 5.13 2.50 20.83
CA TRP A 214 4.50 1.90 19.65
C TRP A 214 4.03 0.46 19.89
N LEU A 215 3.83 0.08 21.15
CA LEU A 215 3.46 -1.28 21.53
C LEU A 215 2.34 -1.22 22.58
N ASN A 216 1.11 -0.96 22.14
CA ASN A 216 -0.06 -1.31 22.94
C ASN A 216 -1.10 -2.00 22.03
N PRO A 217 -1.23 -3.34 22.10
CA PRO A 217 -2.17 -4.12 21.28
C PRO A 217 -3.65 -3.89 21.61
N LYS A 218 -3.99 -3.08 22.61
CA LYS A 218 -5.37 -2.90 23.10
C LYS A 218 -6.21 -1.85 22.37
N SER A 219 -5.69 -1.22 21.31
CA SER A 219 -6.44 -0.28 20.46
C SER A 219 -7.07 -0.93 19.21
N TRP A 220 -7.04 -2.27 19.13
CA TRP A 220 -7.47 -3.06 17.96
C TRP A 220 -8.69 -3.96 18.27
N LEU A 221 -9.54 -3.56 19.22
CA LEU A 221 -10.87 -4.13 19.46
C LEU A 221 -11.96 -3.14 19.07
#